data_AF-A0A1V5LX31-F1
#
_entry.id   AF-A0A1V5LX31-F1
#
_cell.length_a   1.000
_cell.length_b   1.000
_cell.length_c   1.000
_cell.angle_alpha   90.00
_cell.angle_beta   90.00
_cell.angle_gamma   90.00
#
_symmetry.space_group_name_H-M   'P 1'
#
loop_
_entity.id
_entity.type
_entity.pdbx_description
1 polymer ?
#
loop_
_entity_poly.entity_id
_entity_poly.type
_entity_poly.pdbx_seq_one_letter_code
_entity_poly.pdbx_strand_id
1 'polypeptide(L)'
;MIYAIVLGVIVTVLLGTAVLRSRTVRSQADFLVAGRQLTWPVLVFTLLSSWIGAGSLFAGGENAYRNGFAALWQPAGGWLGLAVIALIAGRARRLAQFTVPDLLEARFNTTARVFATVAIVISYTMITSYQFKAGGDILHMIFPEVSNTAGMYIIAAFVITFTALAGMASVAYLDLIIGLLVTGISLAALPLLFGSVGGWEGLRAKLPADHFTVLGPLPLQQALGFLLPTMLLLVGNQGMYQKFFSARSERDARLAVFGWIVGTIVLETAIIAIAVLGSAMLRTDHPREIIPLTARMGLPQVPGAILLGGIFAKVISTGNNYLFSPASNLIHDVYKRFIRPDASERRTLLVSRMMVLALGVFALVQGAYFESILRAALYAIVVRGPDRAPAA
;
A
#
# COMPACT_ATOMS: atom_id res chain seq x y z
N MET A 1 0.69 -6.81 26.51
CA MET A 1 -0.78 -6.74 26.64
C MET A 1 -1.40 -5.60 25.83
N ILE A 2 -0.98 -4.34 25.98
CA ILE A 2 -1.62 -3.20 25.27
C ILE A 2 -1.56 -3.29 23.74
N TYR A 3 -0.44 -3.71 23.15
CA TYR A 3 -0.31 -3.91 21.70
C TYR A 3 -1.32 -4.93 21.17
N ALA A 4 -1.52 -6.04 21.89
CA ALA A 4 -2.49 -7.07 21.52
C ALA A 4 -3.94 -6.54 21.62
N ILE A 5 -4.25 -5.74 22.64
CA ILE A 5 -5.57 -5.11 22.79
C ILE A 5 -5.84 -4.16 21.63
N VAL A 6 -4.91 -3.26 21.32
CA VAL A 6 -5.06 -2.30 20.21
C VAL A 6 -5.20 -3.03 18.88
N LEU A 7 -4.38 -4.05 18.64
CA LEU A 7 -4.48 -4.89 17.46
C LEU A 7 -5.84 -5.58 17.36
N GLY A 8 -6.31 -6.17 18.46
CA GLY A 8 -7.62 -6.82 18.54
C GLY A 8 -8.78 -5.87 18.27
N VAL A 9 -8.73 -4.64 18.80
CA VAL A 9 -9.71 -3.59 18.52
C VAL A 9 -9.70 -3.22 17.04
N ILE A 10 -8.52 -2.98 16.45
CA ILE A 10 -8.39 -2.66 15.03
C ILE A 10 -8.97 -3.80 14.17
N VAL A 11 -8.54 -5.04 14.39
CA VAL A 11 -9.05 -6.20 13.63
C VAL A 11 -10.56 -6.33 13.77
N THR A 12 -11.10 -6.13 14.98
CA THR A 12 -12.55 -6.17 15.23
C THR A 12 -13.30 -5.08 14.48
N VAL A 13 -12.80 -3.84 14.49
CA VAL A 13 -13.39 -2.73 13.74
C VAL A 13 -13.36 -3.00 12.23
N LEU A 14 -12.25 -3.54 11.72
CA LEU A 14 -12.11 -3.89 10.30
C LEU A 14 -13.06 -5.02 9.90
N LEU A 15 -13.11 -6.11 10.66
CA LEU A 15 -14.04 -7.22 10.42
C LEU A 15 -15.50 -6.78 10.53
N GLY A 16 -15.85 -6.01 11.58
CA GLY A 16 -17.19 -5.47 11.78
C GLY A 16 -17.63 -4.59 10.62
N THR A 17 -16.76 -3.66 10.18
CA THR A 17 -17.03 -2.81 9.02
C THR A 17 -17.22 -3.64 7.75
N ALA A 18 -16.39 -4.66 7.54
CA ALA A 18 -16.49 -5.53 6.37
C ALA A 18 -17.79 -6.34 6.33
N VAL A 19 -18.22 -6.91 7.46
CA VAL A 19 -19.47 -7.68 7.58
C VAL A 19 -20.68 -6.77 7.38
N LEU A 20 -20.69 -5.59 8.00
CA LEU A 20 -21.79 -4.64 7.85
C LEU A 20 -21.93 -4.15 6.40
N ARG A 21 -20.81 -3.90 5.72
CA ARG A 21 -20.80 -3.45 4.32
C ARG A 21 -20.99 -4.57 3.31
N SER A 22 -20.62 -5.81 3.60
CA SER A 22 -20.90 -6.91 2.67
C SER A 22 -22.41 -7.15 2.49
N ARG A 23 -23.21 -6.89 3.53
CA ARG A 23 -24.69 -6.92 3.47
C ARG A 23 -25.31 -5.87 2.55
N THR A 24 -24.58 -4.81 2.19
CA THR A 24 -25.06 -3.76 1.27
C THR A 24 -24.72 -4.05 -0.19
N VAL A 25 -23.87 -5.04 -0.47
CA VAL A 25 -23.49 -5.40 -1.84
C VAL A 25 -24.58 -6.25 -2.49
N ARG A 26 -25.34 -5.67 -3.42
CA ARG A 26 -26.45 -6.36 -4.09
C ARG A 26 -26.24 -6.54 -5.60
N SER A 27 -25.33 -5.78 -6.21
CA SER A 27 -25.05 -5.79 -7.65
C SER A 27 -23.55 -5.81 -7.98
N GLN A 28 -23.22 -6.08 -9.26
CA GLN A 28 -21.84 -5.97 -9.75
C GLN A 28 -21.27 -4.55 -9.60
N ALA A 29 -22.10 -3.51 -9.76
CA ALA A 29 -21.67 -2.12 -9.58
C ALA A 29 -21.35 -1.79 -8.12
N ASP A 30 -22.09 -2.36 -7.16
CA ASP A 30 -21.78 -2.22 -5.73
C ASP A 30 -20.47 -2.93 -5.39
N PHE A 31 -20.24 -4.09 -6.01
CA PHE A 31 -19.03 -4.90 -5.78
C PHE A 31 -17.78 -4.29 -6.44
N LEU A 32 -17.89 -3.68 -7.62
CA LEU A 32 -16.74 -3.22 -8.43
C LEU A 32 -16.48 -1.71 -8.39
N VAL A 33 -17.43 -0.86 -7.98
CA VAL A 33 -17.23 0.61 -7.94
C VAL A 33 -17.97 1.28 -6.78
N ALA A 34 -18.36 0.51 -5.76
CA ALA A 34 -19.12 0.99 -4.61
C ALA A 34 -20.36 1.84 -5.00
N GLY A 35 -21.05 1.45 -6.08
CA GLY A 35 -22.24 2.15 -6.59
C GLY A 35 -22.00 3.57 -7.09
N ARG A 36 -20.73 4.02 -7.21
CA ARG A 36 -20.32 5.38 -7.61
C ARG A 36 -20.84 6.49 -6.70
N GLN A 37 -20.88 6.26 -5.39
CA GLN A 37 -21.46 7.20 -4.42
C GLN A 37 -20.42 7.91 -3.53
N LEU A 38 -19.12 7.68 -3.75
CA LEU A 38 -18.09 8.19 -2.86
C LEU A 38 -17.88 9.70 -3.04
N THR A 39 -17.89 10.43 -1.93
CA THR A 39 -17.61 11.88 -1.86
C THR A 39 -16.10 12.14 -1.83
N TRP A 40 -15.68 13.35 -2.20
CA TRP A 40 -14.25 13.68 -2.25
C TRP A 40 -13.48 13.47 -0.93
N PRO A 41 -14.00 13.76 0.29
CA PRO A 41 -13.23 13.55 1.51
C PRO A 41 -13.00 12.06 1.77
N VAL A 42 -14.01 11.23 1.51
CA VAL A 42 -13.89 9.76 1.62
C VAL A 42 -12.83 9.28 0.65
N LEU A 43 -12.85 9.76 -0.59
CA LEU A 43 -11.87 9.40 -1.61
C LEU A 43 -10.44 9.80 -1.25
N VAL A 44 -10.21 10.98 -0.65
CA VAL A 44 -8.86 11.41 -0.22
C VAL A 44 -8.23 10.37 0.70
N PHE A 45 -8.89 10.05 1.82
CA PHE A 45 -8.34 9.07 2.77
C PHE A 45 -8.31 7.66 2.21
N THR A 46 -9.26 7.32 1.34
CA THR A 46 -9.30 6.02 0.65
C THR A 46 -8.14 5.86 -0.33
N LEU A 47 -7.76 6.91 -1.06
CA LEU A 47 -6.64 6.94 -1.99
C LEU A 47 -5.30 6.96 -1.23
N LEU A 48 -5.18 7.81 -0.20
CA LEU A 48 -4.03 7.79 0.73
C LEU A 48 -3.85 6.39 1.34
N SER A 49 -4.95 5.78 1.77
CA SER A 49 -4.94 4.44 2.33
C SER A 49 -4.78 3.31 1.30
N SER A 50 -4.77 3.57 0.01
CA SER A 50 -4.27 2.55 -0.93
C SER A 50 -2.84 2.76 -1.36
N TRP A 51 -2.37 4.00 -1.32
CA TRP A 51 -1.03 4.33 -1.78
C TRP A 51 0.05 3.86 -0.80
N ILE A 52 -0.11 4.18 0.48
CA ILE A 52 0.84 3.74 1.52
C ILE A 52 0.76 2.21 1.68
N GLY A 53 1.84 1.55 2.05
CA GLY A 53 1.84 0.11 2.33
C GLY A 53 3.23 -0.33 2.77
N ALA A 54 3.54 -1.62 2.70
CA ALA A 54 4.89 -2.06 3.04
C ALA A 54 6.01 -1.44 2.16
N GLY A 55 5.70 -0.94 0.97
CA GLY A 55 6.65 -0.15 0.17
C GLY A 55 7.11 1.13 0.89
N SER A 56 6.17 1.95 1.38
CA SER A 56 6.49 3.17 2.14
C SER A 56 6.97 2.86 3.56
N LEU A 57 6.35 1.88 4.23
CA LEU A 57 6.55 1.63 5.67
C LEU A 57 7.77 0.75 5.99
N PHE A 58 8.22 -0.09 5.06
CA PHE A 58 9.38 -0.96 5.26
C PHE A 58 10.51 -0.59 4.32
N ALA A 59 10.27 -0.58 3.01
CA ALA A 59 11.28 -0.18 2.03
C ALA A 59 11.68 1.30 2.19
N GLY A 60 10.71 2.20 2.36
CA GLY A 60 10.99 3.61 2.68
C GLY A 60 11.64 3.81 4.05
N GLY A 61 11.27 2.98 5.04
CA GLY A 61 11.91 2.97 6.35
C GLY A 61 13.39 2.57 6.27
N GLU A 62 13.71 1.48 5.57
CA GLU A 62 15.09 1.05 5.33
C GLU A 62 15.89 2.12 4.59
N ASN A 63 15.31 2.73 3.55
CA ASN A 63 15.95 3.80 2.80
C ASN A 63 16.27 5.00 3.70
N ALA A 64 15.33 5.39 4.56
CA ALA A 64 15.52 6.49 5.51
C ALA A 64 16.54 6.16 6.61
N TYR A 65 16.58 4.92 7.09
CA TYR A 65 17.59 4.47 8.05
C TYR A 65 19.01 4.59 7.48
N ARG A 66 19.19 4.24 6.20
CA ARG A 66 20.49 4.24 5.53
C ARG A 66 20.91 5.60 5.01
N ASN A 67 19.96 6.40 4.52
CA ASN A 67 20.24 7.59 3.71
C ASN A 67 19.65 8.89 4.29
N GLY A 68 18.99 8.83 5.46
CA GLY A 68 18.35 9.99 6.08
C GLY A 68 17.19 10.54 5.23
N PHE A 69 17.09 11.88 5.15
CA PHE A 69 16.04 12.57 4.42
C PHE A 69 16.17 12.44 2.89
N ALA A 70 17.31 11.99 2.37
CA ALA A 70 17.43 11.64 0.95
C ALA A 70 16.47 10.52 0.53
N ALA A 71 15.95 9.74 1.49
CA ALA A 71 14.90 8.78 1.23
C ALA A 71 13.61 9.41 0.68
N LEU A 72 13.39 10.72 0.83
CA LEU A 72 12.26 11.46 0.24
C LEU A 72 12.25 11.43 -1.30
N TRP A 73 13.37 11.10 -1.96
CA TRP A 73 13.37 10.88 -3.42
C TRP A 73 12.45 9.74 -3.86
N GLN A 74 12.26 8.74 -3.00
CA GLN A 74 11.32 7.63 -3.26
C GLN A 74 9.86 8.10 -3.31
N PRO A 75 9.27 8.70 -2.25
CA PRO A 75 7.91 9.23 -2.30
C PRO A 75 7.75 10.42 -3.26
N ALA A 76 8.82 11.20 -3.52
CA ALA A 76 8.77 12.27 -4.52
C ALA A 76 8.37 11.80 -5.92
N GLY A 77 8.70 10.55 -6.28
CA GLY A 77 8.19 9.92 -7.49
C GLY A 77 6.67 9.82 -7.52
N GLY A 78 6.08 9.42 -6.40
CA GLY A 78 4.63 9.44 -6.22
C GLY A 78 4.07 10.86 -6.32
N TRP A 79 4.71 11.86 -5.72
CA TRP A 79 4.21 13.25 -5.81
C TRP A 79 4.20 13.75 -7.26
N LEU A 80 5.25 13.45 -8.02
CA LEU A 80 5.34 13.79 -9.43
C LEU A 80 4.31 13.03 -10.28
N GLY A 81 4.12 11.73 -10.03
CA GLY A 81 3.09 10.96 -10.71
C GLY A 81 1.67 11.46 -10.38
N LEU A 82 1.42 11.97 -9.17
CA LEU A 82 0.13 12.55 -8.81
C LEU A 82 -0.10 13.87 -9.55
N ALA A 83 0.94 14.66 -9.77
CA ALA A 83 0.85 15.87 -10.60
C ALA A 83 0.42 15.52 -12.04
N VAL A 84 0.94 14.42 -12.60
CA VAL A 84 0.50 13.90 -13.91
C VAL A 84 -0.95 13.42 -13.85
N ILE A 85 -1.33 12.66 -12.83
CA ILE A 85 -2.72 12.19 -12.65
C ILE A 85 -3.70 13.36 -12.51
N ALA A 86 -3.33 14.45 -11.84
CA ALA A 86 -4.19 15.63 -11.68
C ALA A 86 -4.64 16.22 -13.03
N LEU A 87 -3.80 16.15 -14.06
CA LEU A 87 -4.12 16.62 -15.42
C LEU A 87 -5.13 15.70 -16.14
N ILE A 88 -5.21 14.44 -15.71
CA ILE A 88 -5.94 13.37 -16.40
C ILE A 88 -7.22 12.97 -15.62
N ALA A 89 -7.26 13.14 -14.30
CA ALA A 89 -8.30 12.57 -13.43
C ALA A 89 -9.74 12.94 -13.83
N GLY A 90 -9.98 14.19 -14.22
CA GLY A 90 -11.28 14.63 -14.74
C GLY A 90 -11.69 13.92 -16.05
N ARG A 91 -10.72 13.68 -16.94
CA ARG A 91 -10.93 12.91 -18.19
C ARG A 91 -11.10 11.42 -17.90
N ALA A 92 -10.31 10.87 -16.98
CA ALA A 92 -10.42 9.47 -16.56
C ALA A 92 -11.82 9.15 -16.02
N ARG A 93 -12.43 10.06 -15.22
CA ARG A 93 -13.82 9.86 -14.72
C ARG A 93 -14.86 9.84 -15.84
N ARG A 94 -14.64 10.54 -16.95
CA ARG A 94 -15.51 10.48 -18.14
C ARG A 94 -15.38 9.16 -18.89
N LEU A 95 -14.19 8.56 -18.84
CA LEU A 95 -13.87 7.25 -19.42
C LEU A 95 -14.21 6.08 -18.48
N ALA A 96 -15.05 6.28 -17.46
CA ALA A 96 -15.33 5.35 -16.35
C ALA A 96 -16.01 4.00 -16.71
N GLN A 97 -15.93 3.61 -17.98
CA GLN A 97 -16.34 2.31 -18.51
C GLN A 97 -15.13 1.37 -18.72
N PHE A 98 -13.89 1.83 -18.52
CA PHE A 98 -12.68 1.10 -18.94
C PHE A 98 -11.74 0.78 -17.78
N THR A 99 -11.33 -0.50 -17.65
CA THR A 99 -10.14 -0.90 -16.89
C THR A 99 -8.87 -0.30 -17.53
N VAL A 100 -7.71 -0.37 -16.86
CA VAL A 100 -6.45 0.05 -17.52
C VAL A 100 -6.16 -0.81 -18.77
N PRO A 101 -6.36 -2.14 -18.75
CA PRO A 101 -6.32 -2.96 -19.96
C PRO A 101 -7.28 -2.51 -21.06
N ASP A 102 -8.51 -2.09 -20.72
CA ASP A 102 -9.46 -1.57 -21.71
C ASP A 102 -8.99 -0.27 -22.37
N LEU A 103 -8.38 0.64 -21.60
CA LEU A 103 -7.80 1.87 -22.16
C LEU A 103 -6.68 1.57 -23.15
N LEU A 104 -5.85 0.56 -22.86
CA LEU A 104 -4.79 0.12 -23.75
C LEU A 104 -5.33 -0.59 -24.99
N GLU A 105 -6.43 -1.34 -24.88
CA GLU A 105 -7.12 -1.89 -26.07
C GLU A 105 -7.64 -0.79 -26.98
N ALA A 106 -8.35 0.18 -26.41
CA ALA A 106 -8.94 1.28 -27.17
C ALA A 106 -7.89 2.12 -27.89
N ARG A 107 -6.68 2.22 -27.32
CA ARG A 107 -5.56 2.95 -27.92
C ARG A 107 -4.75 2.13 -28.91
N PHE A 108 -4.58 0.83 -28.64
CA PHE A 108 -3.71 -0.06 -29.41
C PHE A 108 -4.52 -1.22 -30.01
N ASN A 109 -4.68 -2.32 -29.29
CA ASN A 109 -5.44 -3.51 -29.73
C ASN A 109 -5.63 -4.52 -28.58
N THR A 110 -6.30 -5.64 -28.85
CA THR A 110 -6.55 -6.72 -27.87
C THR A 110 -5.28 -7.39 -27.34
N THR A 111 -4.20 -7.41 -28.13
CA THR A 111 -2.92 -7.95 -27.65
C THR A 111 -2.36 -7.08 -26.51
N ALA A 112 -2.46 -5.76 -26.64
CA ALA A 112 -2.07 -4.83 -25.57
C ALA A 112 -2.89 -5.02 -24.28
N ARG A 113 -4.19 -5.32 -24.38
CA ARG A 113 -5.05 -5.67 -23.23
C ARG A 113 -4.53 -6.89 -22.49
N VAL A 114 -4.21 -7.96 -23.22
CA VAL A 114 -3.74 -9.22 -22.63
C VAL A 114 -2.40 -9.01 -21.92
N PHE A 115 -1.45 -8.35 -22.58
CA PHE A 115 -0.16 -8.02 -21.96
C PHE A 115 -0.33 -7.16 -20.70
N ALA A 116 -1.19 -6.15 -20.73
CA ALA A 116 -1.49 -5.32 -19.56
C ALA A 116 -2.09 -6.14 -18.42
N THR A 117 -3.05 -7.01 -18.73
CA THR A 117 -3.71 -7.88 -17.74
C THR A 117 -2.71 -8.81 -17.07
N VAL A 118 -1.84 -9.47 -17.85
CA VAL A 118 -0.78 -10.34 -17.32
C VAL A 118 0.21 -9.54 -16.46
N ALA A 119 0.65 -8.37 -16.93
CA ALA A 119 1.56 -7.50 -16.19
C ALA A 119 0.95 -7.05 -14.85
N ILE A 120 -0.33 -6.70 -14.81
CA ILE A 120 -1.04 -6.32 -13.59
C ILE A 120 -1.15 -7.52 -12.64
N VAL A 121 -1.55 -8.70 -13.12
CA VAL A 121 -1.66 -9.90 -12.28
C VAL A 121 -0.33 -10.23 -11.62
N ILE A 122 0.76 -10.25 -12.38
CA ILE A 122 2.10 -10.57 -11.85
C ILE A 122 2.56 -9.50 -10.85
N SER A 123 2.44 -8.22 -11.23
CA SER A 123 2.94 -7.11 -10.40
C SER A 123 2.16 -7.00 -9.09
N TYR A 124 0.83 -7.16 -9.13
CA TYR A 124 -0.03 -6.95 -7.97
C TYR A 124 0.01 -8.16 -7.02
N THR A 125 0.13 -9.39 -7.54
CA THR A 125 0.34 -10.58 -6.69
C THR A 125 1.70 -10.54 -6.01
N MET A 126 2.74 -10.08 -6.72
CA MET A 126 4.04 -9.79 -6.11
C MET A 126 3.91 -8.74 -5.01
N ILE A 127 3.12 -7.69 -5.24
CA ILE A 127 2.88 -6.67 -4.22
C ILE A 127 2.20 -7.25 -2.97
N THR A 128 1.16 -8.06 -3.18
CA THR A 128 0.47 -8.77 -2.10
C THR A 128 1.42 -9.69 -1.33
N SER A 129 2.35 -10.36 -1.99
CA SER A 129 3.30 -11.29 -1.35
C SER A 129 4.16 -10.63 -0.26
N TYR A 130 4.62 -9.39 -0.50
CA TYR A 130 5.45 -8.69 0.48
C TYR A 130 4.62 -8.08 1.61
N GLN A 131 3.32 -7.83 1.40
CA GLN A 131 2.41 -7.48 2.50
C GLN A 131 2.25 -8.66 3.46
N PHE A 132 2.19 -9.91 2.95
CA PHE A 132 2.12 -11.08 3.82
C PHE A 132 3.35 -11.20 4.72
N LYS A 133 4.55 -10.99 4.16
CA LYS A 133 5.80 -10.97 4.96
C LYS A 133 5.81 -9.84 5.98
N ALA A 134 5.56 -8.61 5.53
CA ALA A 134 5.52 -7.44 6.41
C ALA A 134 4.52 -7.61 7.57
N GLY A 135 3.35 -8.20 7.30
CA GLY A 135 2.37 -8.49 8.33
C GLY A 135 2.85 -9.57 9.30
N GLY A 136 3.53 -10.60 8.79
CA GLY A 136 4.16 -11.64 9.61
C GLY A 136 5.24 -11.09 10.53
N ASP A 137 6.10 -10.20 10.03
CA ASP A 137 7.14 -9.53 10.80
C ASP A 137 6.54 -8.68 11.93
N ILE A 138 5.44 -7.97 11.66
CA ILE A 138 4.70 -7.22 12.70
C ILE A 138 4.06 -8.16 13.72
N LEU A 139 3.48 -9.28 13.28
CA LEU A 139 2.92 -10.27 14.21
C LEU A 139 4.00 -10.84 15.13
N HIS A 140 5.15 -11.22 14.60
CA HIS A 140 6.29 -11.68 15.41
C HIS A 140 6.77 -10.59 16.37
N MET A 141 6.81 -9.34 15.91
CA MET A 141 7.18 -8.20 16.76
C MET A 141 6.22 -8.00 17.94
N ILE A 142 4.91 -8.24 17.76
CA ILE A 142 3.91 -8.13 18.83
C ILE A 142 3.86 -9.41 19.69
N PHE A 143 3.99 -10.57 19.05
CA PHE A 143 3.90 -11.91 19.64
C PHE A 143 5.15 -12.72 19.27
N PRO A 144 6.24 -12.60 20.05
CA PRO A 144 7.53 -13.24 19.72
C PRO A 144 7.47 -14.77 19.56
N GLU A 145 6.46 -15.41 20.14
CA GLU A 145 6.23 -16.87 20.03
C GLU A 145 5.72 -17.29 18.65
N VAL A 146 5.18 -16.36 17.87
CA VAL A 146 4.80 -16.60 16.47
C VAL A 146 6.00 -16.29 15.60
N SER A 147 6.60 -17.30 14.98
CA SER A 147 7.70 -17.08 14.03
C SER A 147 7.26 -16.22 12.82
N ASN A 148 8.20 -15.50 12.19
CA ASN A 148 7.90 -14.67 11.00
C ASN A 148 7.16 -15.46 9.91
N THR A 149 7.56 -16.72 9.67
CA THR A 149 6.93 -17.61 8.69
C THR A 149 5.50 -17.98 9.08
N ALA A 150 5.27 -18.35 10.35
CA ALA A 150 3.93 -18.63 10.85
C ALA A 150 3.03 -17.37 10.78
N GLY A 151 3.58 -16.21 11.15
CA GLY A 151 2.92 -14.92 11.04
C GLY A 151 2.52 -14.62 9.59
N MET A 152 3.41 -14.85 8.62
CA MET A 152 3.12 -14.67 7.20
C MET A 152 1.93 -15.54 6.75
N TYR A 153 1.88 -16.81 7.15
CA TYR A 153 0.76 -17.69 6.82
C TYR A 153 -0.57 -17.24 7.45
N ILE A 154 -0.53 -16.80 8.71
CA ILE A 154 -1.71 -16.26 9.41
C ILE A 154 -2.24 -15.03 8.67
N ILE A 155 -1.37 -14.10 8.29
CA ILE A 155 -1.75 -12.89 7.56
C ILE A 155 -2.26 -13.19 6.17
N ALA A 156 -1.61 -14.11 5.45
CA ALA A 156 -2.07 -14.55 4.14
C ALA A 156 -3.48 -15.15 4.23
N ALA A 157 -3.70 -16.09 5.15
CA ALA A 157 -5.02 -16.70 5.35
C ALA A 157 -6.09 -15.65 5.69
N PHE A 158 -5.76 -14.69 6.55
CA PHE A 158 -6.65 -13.60 6.91
C PHE A 158 -6.98 -12.72 5.69
N VAL A 159 -5.98 -12.17 5.00
CA VAL A 159 -6.16 -11.27 3.84
C VAL A 159 -6.92 -11.95 2.71
N ILE A 160 -6.58 -13.21 2.39
CA ILE A 160 -7.23 -13.98 1.32
C ILE A 160 -8.70 -14.20 1.63
N THR A 161 -9.01 -14.71 2.83
CA THR A 161 -10.39 -14.98 3.25
C THR A 161 -11.18 -13.68 3.33
N PHE A 162 -10.59 -12.65 3.93
CA PHE A 162 -11.20 -11.34 4.06
C PHE A 162 -11.52 -10.73 2.71
N THR A 163 -10.57 -10.74 1.77
CA THR A 163 -10.75 -10.16 0.42
C THR A 163 -11.78 -10.95 -0.40
N ALA A 164 -11.84 -12.27 -0.25
CA ALA A 164 -12.85 -13.08 -0.94
C ALA A 164 -14.27 -12.78 -0.41
N LEU A 165 -14.41 -12.43 0.86
CA LEU A 165 -15.70 -12.06 1.46
C LEU A 165 -16.05 -10.58 1.26
N ALA A 166 -15.04 -9.70 1.22
CA ALA A 166 -15.18 -8.27 1.09
C ALA A 166 -15.34 -7.83 -0.38
N GLY A 167 -16.35 -7.02 -0.67
CA GLY A 167 -16.46 -6.31 -1.97
C GLY A 167 -15.73 -4.97 -1.95
N MET A 168 -15.67 -4.26 -3.09
CA MET A 168 -14.99 -2.94 -3.17
C MET A 168 -15.57 -1.92 -2.18
N ALA A 169 -16.88 -1.94 -1.92
CA ALA A 169 -17.48 -1.07 -0.90
C ALA A 169 -16.86 -1.29 0.49
N SER A 170 -16.68 -2.54 0.91
CA SER A 170 -16.01 -2.87 2.17
C SER A 170 -14.57 -2.33 2.16
N VAL A 171 -13.83 -2.56 1.07
CA VAL A 171 -12.45 -2.08 0.91
C VAL A 171 -12.35 -0.55 1.04
N ALA A 172 -13.23 0.19 0.37
CA ALA A 172 -13.20 1.65 0.41
C ALA A 172 -13.44 2.23 1.82
N TYR A 173 -14.39 1.68 2.58
CA TYR A 173 -14.65 2.17 3.95
C TYR A 173 -13.55 1.76 4.94
N LEU A 174 -12.94 0.59 4.77
CA LEU A 174 -11.77 0.21 5.57
C LEU A 174 -10.61 1.15 5.30
N ASP A 175 -10.37 1.45 4.04
CA ASP A 175 -9.34 2.38 3.61
C ASP A 175 -9.57 3.78 4.17
N LEU A 176 -10.82 4.26 4.25
CA LEU A 176 -11.12 5.52 4.92
C LEU A 176 -10.68 5.50 6.40
N ILE A 177 -11.07 4.47 7.15
CA ILE A 177 -10.76 4.35 8.59
C ILE A 177 -9.24 4.24 8.80
N ILE A 178 -8.58 3.39 8.02
CA ILE A 178 -7.13 3.17 8.10
C ILE A 178 -6.36 4.43 7.68
N GLY A 179 -6.80 5.09 6.61
CA GLY A 179 -6.21 6.34 6.13
C GLY A 179 -6.25 7.43 7.18
N LEU A 180 -7.40 7.62 7.84
CA LEU A 180 -7.56 8.55 8.95
C LEU A 180 -6.66 8.19 10.13
N LEU A 181 -6.70 6.92 10.56
CA LEU A 181 -5.91 6.42 11.69
C LEU A 181 -4.42 6.65 11.47
N VAL A 182 -3.88 6.17 10.34
CA VAL A 182 -2.45 6.22 10.03
C VAL A 182 -1.98 7.65 9.82
N THR A 183 -2.79 8.51 9.17
CA THR A 183 -2.45 9.93 9.03
C THR A 183 -2.38 10.63 10.38
N GLY A 184 -3.42 10.46 11.20
CA GLY A 184 -3.49 11.09 12.51
C GLY A 184 -2.36 10.64 13.44
N ILE A 185 -2.14 9.33 13.56
CA ILE A 185 -1.13 8.81 14.47
C ILE A 185 0.30 9.10 14.00
N SER A 186 0.56 9.12 12.69
CA SER A 186 1.89 9.46 12.17
C SER A 186 2.24 10.92 12.49
N LEU A 187 1.29 11.84 12.31
CA LEU A 187 1.48 13.26 12.65
C LEU A 187 1.62 13.47 14.17
N ALA A 188 0.84 12.74 14.97
CA ALA A 188 0.92 12.80 16.43
C ALA A 188 2.22 12.20 17.00
N ALA A 189 2.81 11.20 16.31
CA ALA A 189 4.06 10.57 16.72
C ALA A 189 5.28 11.50 16.56
N LEU A 190 5.28 12.38 15.55
CA LEU A 190 6.40 13.27 15.26
C LEU A 190 6.84 14.16 16.42
N PRO A 191 5.97 14.96 17.09
CA PRO A 191 6.40 15.80 18.19
C PRO A 191 6.94 14.99 19.38
N LEU A 192 6.36 13.80 19.64
CA LEU A 192 6.82 12.91 20.72
C LEU A 192 8.23 12.37 20.43
N LEU A 193 8.46 11.87 19.22
CA LEU A 193 9.76 11.36 18.80
C LEU A 193 10.81 12.49 18.73
N PHE A 194 10.44 13.63 18.16
CA PHE A 194 11.33 14.78 18.04
C PHE A 194 11.76 15.30 19.42
N GLY A 195 10.83 15.38 20.38
CA GLY A 195 11.15 15.71 21.78
C GLY A 195 12.08 14.68 22.42
N SER A 196 11.84 13.38 22.21
CA SER A 196 12.66 12.29 22.79
C SER A 196 14.09 12.25 22.27
N VAL A 197 14.33 12.73 21.04
CA VAL A 197 15.66 12.81 20.44
C VAL A 197 16.43 14.06 20.92
N GLY A 198 15.76 15.03 21.54
CA GLY A 198 16.35 16.32 21.93
C GLY A 198 16.29 17.36 20.82
N GLY A 199 15.30 17.27 19.94
CA GLY A 199 15.10 18.19 18.81
C GLY A 199 16.19 18.08 17.74
N TRP A 200 16.40 19.17 17.00
CA TRP A 200 17.37 19.20 15.89
C TRP A 200 18.81 19.01 16.34
N GLU A 201 19.17 19.53 17.52
CA GLU A 201 20.52 19.40 18.07
C GLU A 201 20.83 17.94 18.39
N GLY A 202 19.95 17.28 19.16
CA GLY A 202 20.13 15.86 19.48
C GLY A 202 20.05 14.95 18.25
N LEU A 203 19.25 15.32 17.24
CA LEU A 203 19.15 14.57 15.99
C LEU A 203 20.43 14.68 15.16
N ARG A 204 20.99 15.88 15.00
CA ARG A 204 22.26 16.11 14.28
C ARG A 204 23.47 15.56 15.02
N ALA A 205 23.42 15.48 16.34
CA ALA A 205 24.49 14.87 17.13
C ALA A 205 24.57 13.34 16.96
N LYS A 206 23.44 12.69 16.62
CA LYS A 206 23.34 11.22 16.55
C LYS A 206 23.41 10.65 15.14
N LEU A 207 23.19 11.47 14.11
CA LEU A 207 23.18 11.04 12.71
C LEU A 207 24.26 11.74 11.89
N PRO A 208 24.78 11.10 10.82
CA PRO A 208 25.70 11.74 9.90
C PRO A 208 25.14 13.03 9.31
N ALA A 209 26.00 14.03 9.06
CA ALA A 209 25.60 15.30 8.47
C ALA A 209 24.91 15.12 7.10
N ASP A 210 25.37 14.13 6.33
CA ASP A 210 24.81 13.82 5.01
C ASP A 210 23.32 13.44 5.09
N HIS A 211 22.84 12.82 6.19
CA HIS A 211 21.43 12.45 6.36
C HIS A 211 20.46 13.64 6.29
N PHE A 212 20.95 14.87 6.38
CA PHE A 212 20.15 16.11 6.32
C PHE A 212 20.26 16.85 4.99
N THR A 213 21.01 16.32 4.04
CA THR A 213 21.17 16.90 2.70
C THR A 213 20.18 16.31 1.71
N VAL A 214 19.95 17.00 0.58
CA VAL A 214 18.94 16.59 -0.42
C VAL A 214 19.27 15.22 -1.05
N LEU A 215 20.55 14.93 -1.30
CA LEU A 215 20.98 13.66 -1.88
C LEU A 215 21.49 12.67 -0.82
N GLY A 216 21.84 13.15 0.37
CA GLY A 216 22.45 12.30 1.38
C GLY A 216 23.70 11.61 0.86
N PRO A 217 23.95 10.36 1.27
CA PRO A 217 25.07 9.58 0.76
C PRO A 217 24.85 9.06 -0.67
N LEU A 218 23.72 9.39 -1.32
CA LEU A 218 23.33 8.83 -2.61
C LEU A 218 23.90 9.65 -3.78
N PRO A 219 24.42 9.01 -4.84
CA PRO A 219 24.60 9.68 -6.11
C PRO A 219 23.24 10.02 -6.73
N LEU A 220 23.18 11.09 -7.52
CA LEU A 220 21.95 11.55 -8.18
C LEU A 220 21.26 10.45 -8.99
N GLN A 221 22.01 9.60 -9.68
CA GLN A 221 21.46 8.48 -10.45
C GLN A 221 20.66 7.52 -9.57
N GLN A 222 21.13 7.24 -8.35
CA GLN A 222 20.44 6.36 -7.42
C GLN A 222 19.20 7.04 -6.84
N ALA A 223 19.27 8.34 -6.52
CA ALA A 223 18.13 9.14 -6.12
C ALA A 223 17.00 9.13 -7.18
N LEU A 224 17.37 9.34 -8.46
CA LEU A 224 16.45 9.19 -9.59
C LEU A 224 15.96 7.76 -9.77
N GLY A 225 16.79 6.77 -9.44
CA GLY A 225 16.45 5.35 -9.40
C GLY A 225 15.36 5.01 -8.38
N PHE A 226 15.22 5.77 -7.28
CA PHE A 226 14.09 5.65 -6.35
C PHE A 226 12.83 6.37 -6.87
N LEU A 227 13.02 7.52 -7.50
CA LEU A 227 11.95 8.39 -7.96
C LEU A 227 11.17 7.78 -9.14
N LEU A 228 11.87 7.35 -10.19
CA LEU A 228 11.24 6.93 -11.45
C LEU A 228 10.34 5.70 -11.31
N PRO A 229 10.73 4.60 -10.64
CA PRO A 229 9.86 3.44 -10.46
C PRO A 229 8.60 3.79 -9.66
N THR A 230 8.73 4.61 -8.62
CA THR A 230 7.59 5.05 -7.80
C THR A 230 6.63 5.94 -8.61
N MET A 231 7.16 6.82 -9.45
CA MET A 231 6.37 7.64 -10.38
C MET A 231 5.59 6.77 -11.38
N LEU A 232 6.28 5.84 -12.04
CA LEU A 232 5.67 4.96 -13.03
C LEU A 232 4.64 4.03 -12.39
N LEU A 233 4.93 3.51 -11.20
CA LEU A 233 4.00 2.71 -10.41
C LEU A 233 2.71 3.50 -10.17
N LEU A 234 2.81 4.75 -9.72
CA LEU A 234 1.65 5.56 -9.42
C LEU A 234 0.81 5.85 -10.68
N VAL A 235 1.46 6.28 -11.78
CA VAL A 235 0.77 6.59 -13.04
C VAL A 235 0.16 5.32 -13.65
N GLY A 236 0.77 4.16 -13.48
CA GLY A 236 0.25 2.88 -13.94
C GLY A 236 -0.72 2.19 -12.96
N ASN A 237 -0.98 2.78 -11.79
CA ASN A 237 -1.69 2.09 -10.72
C ASN A 237 -3.20 2.02 -10.99
N GLN A 238 -3.63 0.93 -11.62
CA GLN A 238 -5.04 0.65 -11.86
C GLN A 238 -5.94 0.77 -10.62
N GLY A 239 -5.48 0.34 -9.44
CA GLY A 239 -6.28 0.44 -8.21
C GLY A 239 -6.71 1.87 -7.88
N MET A 240 -5.87 2.85 -8.24
CA MET A 240 -6.16 4.28 -8.05
C MET A 240 -7.22 4.77 -9.05
N TYR A 241 -7.15 4.31 -10.30
CA TYR A 241 -8.16 4.63 -11.32
C TYR A 241 -9.54 4.06 -10.97
N GLN A 242 -9.60 2.84 -10.44
CA GLN A 242 -10.85 2.22 -9.96
C GLN A 242 -11.55 3.07 -8.89
N LYS A 243 -10.77 3.73 -8.03
CA LYS A 243 -11.31 4.63 -7.00
C LYS A 243 -11.86 5.92 -7.58
N PHE A 244 -11.26 6.47 -8.64
CA PHE A 244 -11.87 7.59 -9.36
C PHE A 244 -13.22 7.21 -9.98
N PHE A 245 -13.36 5.99 -10.49
CA PHE A 245 -14.65 5.54 -11.05
C PHE A 245 -15.75 5.42 -10.01
N SER A 246 -15.38 5.25 -8.74
CA SER A 246 -16.29 5.21 -7.59
C SER A 246 -16.73 6.62 -7.12
N ALA A 247 -16.17 7.68 -7.69
CA ALA A 247 -16.54 9.05 -7.36
C ALA A 247 -17.93 9.42 -7.86
N ARG A 248 -18.68 10.11 -7.00
CA ARG A 248 -20.04 10.60 -7.27
C ARG A 248 -20.11 11.58 -8.44
N SER A 249 -19.08 12.41 -8.63
CA SER A 249 -19.02 13.41 -9.70
C SER A 249 -17.59 13.64 -10.19
N GLU A 250 -17.43 14.25 -11.37
CA GLU A 250 -16.11 14.72 -11.84
C GLU A 250 -15.48 15.73 -10.87
N ARG A 251 -16.30 16.60 -10.27
CA ARG A 251 -15.85 17.57 -9.26
C ARG A 251 -15.27 16.84 -8.05
N ASP A 252 -15.98 15.83 -7.55
CA ASP A 252 -15.52 15.02 -6.42
C ASP A 252 -14.19 14.30 -6.76
N ALA A 253 -14.05 13.77 -7.98
CA ALA A 253 -12.80 13.16 -8.42
C ALA A 253 -11.62 14.15 -8.48
N ARG A 254 -11.83 15.37 -9.02
CA ARG A 254 -10.76 16.40 -9.08
C ARG A 254 -10.35 16.89 -7.69
N LEU A 255 -11.32 17.16 -6.82
CA LEU A 255 -11.05 17.57 -5.43
C LEU A 255 -10.32 16.45 -4.65
N ALA A 256 -10.71 15.19 -4.88
CA ALA A 256 -10.05 14.05 -4.27
C ALA A 256 -8.57 13.96 -4.66
N VAL A 257 -8.21 14.21 -5.92
CA VAL A 257 -6.80 14.21 -6.34
C VAL A 257 -6.01 15.35 -5.68
N PHE A 258 -6.58 16.54 -5.59
CA PHE A 258 -5.89 17.65 -4.92
C PHE A 258 -5.65 17.35 -3.43
N GLY A 259 -6.68 16.86 -2.73
CA GLY A 259 -6.52 16.44 -1.34
C GLY A 259 -5.56 15.25 -1.18
N TRP A 260 -5.52 14.35 -2.17
CA TRP A 260 -4.60 13.22 -2.19
C TRP A 260 -3.14 13.65 -2.40
N ILE A 261 -2.87 14.65 -3.25
CA ILE A 261 -1.53 15.25 -3.41
C ILE A 261 -1.03 15.78 -2.06
N VAL A 262 -1.81 16.66 -1.45
CA VAL A 262 -1.44 17.28 -0.17
C VAL A 262 -1.26 16.21 0.91
N GLY A 263 -2.23 15.30 1.03
CA GLY A 263 -2.16 14.23 2.03
C GLY A 263 -0.98 13.28 1.82
N THR A 264 -0.60 12.98 0.57
CA THR A 264 0.49 12.05 0.28
C THR A 264 1.83 12.68 0.61
N ILE A 265 2.03 13.95 0.23
CA ILE A 265 3.23 14.71 0.59
C ILE A 265 3.38 14.76 2.11
N VAL A 266 2.31 15.13 2.83
CA VAL A 266 2.34 15.24 4.30
C VAL A 266 2.61 13.88 4.95
N LEU A 267 1.85 12.84 4.58
CA LEU A 267 1.95 11.54 5.23
C LEU A 267 3.26 10.83 4.92
N GLU A 268 3.72 10.81 3.67
CA GLU A 268 4.99 10.15 3.33
C GLU A 268 6.18 10.89 3.94
N THR A 269 6.15 12.23 3.98
CA THR A 269 7.18 12.99 4.70
C THR A 269 7.18 12.67 6.18
N ALA A 270 5.99 12.53 6.80
CA ALA A 270 5.88 12.12 8.20
C ALA A 270 6.43 10.71 8.44
N ILE A 271 6.12 9.75 7.56
CA ILE A 271 6.61 8.36 7.65
C ILE A 271 8.15 8.32 7.54
N ILE A 272 8.74 9.05 6.59
CA ILE A 272 10.19 9.15 6.45
C ILE A 272 10.81 9.83 7.67
N ALA A 273 10.20 10.91 8.18
CA ALA A 273 10.68 11.57 9.39
C ALA A 273 10.63 10.66 10.63
N ILE A 274 9.59 9.84 10.79
CA ILE A 274 9.53 8.82 11.85
C ILE A 274 10.70 7.84 11.73
N ALA A 275 11.02 7.38 10.51
CA ALA A 275 12.15 6.47 10.28
C ALA A 275 13.50 7.11 10.60
N VAL A 276 13.71 8.38 10.19
CA VAL A 276 14.94 9.13 10.49
C VAL A 276 15.08 9.36 11.99
N LEU A 277 14.02 9.78 12.68
CA LEU A 277 14.02 9.92 14.15
C LEU A 277 14.30 8.59 14.83
N GLY A 278 13.68 7.51 14.35
CA GLY A 278 13.94 6.14 14.78
C GLY A 278 15.39 5.74 14.64
N SER A 279 16.02 6.06 13.51
CA SER A 279 17.44 5.73 13.24
C SER A 279 18.41 6.42 14.20
N ALA A 280 18.03 7.59 14.74
CA ALA A 280 18.82 8.30 15.75
C ALA A 280 18.66 7.66 17.15
N MET A 281 17.56 6.96 17.40
CA MET A 281 17.24 6.36 18.69
C MET A 281 17.67 4.89 18.79
N LEU A 282 17.61 4.17 17.67
CA LEU A 282 17.64 2.70 17.63
C LEU A 282 18.68 2.21 16.62
N ARG A 283 19.43 1.16 17.01
CA ARG A 283 20.26 0.37 16.10
C ARG A 283 19.61 -0.99 15.90
N THR A 284 19.60 -1.48 14.67
CA THR A 284 18.96 -2.74 14.30
C THR A 284 19.67 -3.40 13.12
N ASP A 285 19.75 -4.73 13.16
CA ASP A 285 20.23 -5.55 12.04
C ASP A 285 19.15 -5.76 10.97
N HIS A 286 17.92 -5.29 11.24
CA HIS A 286 16.79 -5.32 10.31
C HIS A 286 16.29 -3.90 9.99
N PRO A 287 17.02 -3.09 9.20
CA PRO A 287 16.66 -1.69 8.90
C PRO A 287 15.26 -1.48 8.32
N ARG A 288 14.73 -2.45 7.55
CA ARG A 288 13.36 -2.42 7.03
C ARG A 288 12.27 -2.37 8.09
N GLU A 289 12.58 -2.74 9.33
CA GLU A 289 11.63 -2.72 10.44
C GLU A 289 11.74 -1.43 11.27
N ILE A 290 12.57 -0.46 10.87
CA ILE A 290 12.84 0.72 11.70
C ILE A 290 11.57 1.48 12.11
N ILE A 291 10.57 1.62 11.23
CA ILE A 291 9.32 2.33 11.54
C ILE A 291 8.50 1.52 12.58
N PRO A 292 8.19 0.22 12.36
CA PRO A 292 7.60 -0.63 13.39
C PRO A 292 8.36 -0.65 14.72
N LEU A 293 9.70 -0.73 14.68
CA LEU A 293 10.56 -0.71 15.87
C LEU A 293 10.48 0.63 16.60
N THR A 294 10.42 1.73 15.87
CA THR A 294 10.23 3.09 16.44
C THR A 294 8.87 3.23 17.08
N ALA A 295 7.83 2.67 16.47
CA ALA A 295 6.51 2.61 17.09
C ALA A 295 6.53 1.80 18.40
N ARG A 296 7.29 0.69 18.45
CA ARG A 296 7.35 -0.17 19.62
C ARG A 296 8.24 0.38 20.75
N MET A 297 9.40 0.95 20.42
CA MET A 297 10.45 1.27 21.38
C MET A 297 10.76 2.76 21.49
N GLY A 298 10.41 3.56 20.48
CA GLY A 298 10.66 5.01 20.45
C GLY A 298 9.50 5.86 20.97
N LEU A 299 8.29 5.31 21.04
CA LEU A 299 7.09 6.02 21.52
C LEU A 299 6.64 5.51 22.90
N PRO A 300 5.90 6.33 23.68
CA PRO A 300 5.16 5.85 24.82
C PRO A 300 4.19 4.72 24.42
N GLN A 301 3.86 3.85 25.38
CA GLN A 301 3.17 2.59 25.10
C GLN A 301 1.86 2.75 24.30
N VAL A 302 1.02 3.74 24.61
CA VAL A 302 -0.28 3.92 23.92
C VAL A 302 -0.12 4.45 22.49
N PRO A 303 0.53 5.60 22.23
CA PRO A 303 0.79 6.05 20.86
C PRO A 303 1.57 5.04 20.03
N GLY A 304 2.54 4.36 20.66
CA GLY A 304 3.33 3.30 20.04
C GLY A 304 2.50 2.10 19.59
N ALA A 305 1.58 1.62 20.44
CA ALA A 305 0.66 0.55 20.10
C ALA A 305 -0.31 0.95 18.98
N ILE A 306 -0.81 2.19 18.99
CA ILE A 306 -1.71 2.70 17.93
C ILE A 306 -0.96 2.83 16.60
N LEU A 307 0.27 3.34 16.60
CA LEU A 307 1.08 3.45 15.39
C LEU A 307 1.40 2.07 14.82
N LEU A 308 1.85 1.12 15.66
CA LEU A 308 2.14 -0.24 15.23
C LEU A 308 0.89 -0.97 14.70
N GLY A 309 -0.25 -0.80 15.38
CA GLY A 309 -1.54 -1.30 14.91
C GLY A 309 -2.01 -0.64 13.60
N GLY A 310 -1.73 0.65 13.42
CA GLY A 310 -2.00 1.37 12.17
C GLY A 310 -1.16 0.85 11.01
N ILE A 311 0.14 0.62 11.23
CA ILE A 311 1.06 0.00 10.25
C ILE A 311 0.52 -1.39 9.87
N PHE A 312 0.13 -2.21 10.85
CA PHE A 312 -0.46 -3.52 10.62
C PHE A 312 -1.73 -3.46 9.78
N ALA A 313 -2.67 -2.59 10.15
CA ALA A 313 -3.91 -2.38 9.40
C ALA A 313 -3.61 -1.95 7.95
N LYS A 314 -2.59 -1.10 7.76
CA LYS A 314 -2.15 -0.65 6.46
C LYS A 314 -1.67 -1.79 5.58
N VAL A 315 -0.78 -2.63 6.09
CA VAL A 315 -0.25 -3.78 5.37
C VAL A 315 -1.38 -4.71 4.90
N ILE A 316 -2.36 -4.97 5.76
CA ILE A 316 -3.56 -5.74 5.42
C ILE A 316 -4.39 -5.05 4.34
N SER A 317 -4.70 -3.77 4.49
CA SER A 317 -5.49 -2.99 3.51
C SER A 317 -4.82 -2.96 2.14
N THR A 318 -3.50 -2.78 2.09
CA THR A 318 -2.74 -2.85 0.85
C THR A 318 -2.82 -4.25 0.25
N GLY A 319 -2.62 -5.31 1.05
CA GLY A 319 -2.76 -6.70 0.60
C GLY A 319 -4.13 -6.98 -0.03
N ASN A 320 -5.20 -6.50 0.61
CA ASN A 320 -6.57 -6.62 0.11
C ASN A 320 -6.74 -5.89 -1.23
N ASN A 321 -6.28 -4.64 -1.32
CA ASN A 321 -6.40 -3.81 -2.53
C ASN A 321 -5.70 -4.45 -3.75
N TYR A 322 -4.45 -4.90 -3.55
CA TYR A 322 -3.64 -5.50 -4.61
C TYR A 322 -4.03 -6.95 -4.91
N LEU A 323 -4.78 -7.62 -4.05
CA LEU A 323 -5.37 -8.92 -4.36
C LEU A 323 -6.72 -8.78 -5.09
N PHE A 324 -7.54 -7.80 -4.69
CA PHE A 324 -8.87 -7.56 -5.26
C PHE A 324 -8.83 -7.03 -6.69
N SER A 325 -7.93 -6.09 -6.98
CA SER A 325 -7.85 -5.43 -8.29
C SER A 325 -7.57 -6.41 -9.46
N PRO A 326 -6.53 -7.26 -9.41
CA PRO A 326 -6.26 -8.21 -10.49
C PRO A 326 -7.34 -9.30 -10.60
N ALA A 327 -7.96 -9.70 -9.48
CA ALA A 327 -9.10 -10.60 -9.53
C ALA A 327 -10.28 -9.98 -10.29
N SER A 328 -10.57 -8.71 -10.03
CA SER A 328 -11.62 -7.96 -10.73
C SER A 328 -11.33 -7.80 -12.23
N ASN A 329 -10.07 -7.58 -12.59
CA ASN A 329 -9.63 -7.53 -13.98
C ASN A 329 -9.83 -8.86 -14.70
N LEU A 330 -9.35 -9.95 -14.12
CA LEU A 330 -9.53 -11.27 -14.71
C LEU A 330 -11.02 -11.60 -14.90
N ILE A 331 -11.90 -11.12 -14.04
CA ILE A 331 -13.34 -11.31 -14.20
C ILE A 331 -13.89 -10.48 -15.36
N HIS A 332 -13.55 -9.20 -15.44
CA HIS A 332 -14.08 -8.30 -16.47
C HIS A 332 -13.39 -8.48 -17.83
N ASP A 333 -12.06 -8.39 -17.85
CA ASP A 333 -11.21 -8.37 -19.03
C ASP A 333 -11.04 -9.76 -19.66
N VAL A 334 -11.19 -10.85 -18.89
CA VAL A 334 -10.97 -12.22 -19.38
C VAL A 334 -12.24 -13.08 -19.30
N TYR A 335 -12.80 -13.28 -18.11
CA TYR A 335 -13.89 -14.22 -17.90
C TYR A 335 -15.18 -13.78 -18.60
N LYS A 336 -15.69 -12.58 -18.31
CA LYS A 336 -16.89 -12.05 -18.99
C LYS A 336 -16.63 -11.65 -20.43
N ARG A 337 -15.38 -11.43 -20.84
CA ARG A 337 -15.09 -11.05 -22.22
C ARG A 337 -14.95 -12.25 -23.16
N PHE A 338 -14.17 -13.26 -22.77
CA PHE A 338 -13.75 -14.35 -23.66
C PHE A 338 -14.26 -15.72 -23.24
N ILE A 339 -14.52 -15.95 -21.95
CA ILE A 339 -14.89 -17.29 -21.43
C ILE A 339 -16.40 -17.46 -21.36
N ARG A 340 -17.12 -16.51 -20.74
CA ARG A 340 -18.57 -16.60 -20.53
C ARG A 340 -19.23 -15.21 -20.45
N PRO A 341 -19.54 -14.59 -21.60
CA PRO A 341 -20.17 -13.26 -21.66
C PRO A 341 -21.50 -13.16 -20.92
N ASP A 342 -22.36 -14.17 -21.05
CA ASP A 342 -23.70 -14.19 -20.47
C ASP A 342 -23.74 -14.78 -19.06
N ALA A 343 -22.63 -14.73 -18.32
CA ALA A 343 -22.58 -15.25 -16.96
C ALA A 343 -23.52 -14.45 -16.03
N SER A 344 -24.39 -15.17 -15.30
CA SER A 344 -25.25 -14.56 -14.28
C SER A 344 -24.46 -13.88 -13.16
N GLU A 345 -25.07 -12.93 -12.47
CA GLU A 345 -24.42 -12.19 -11.38
C GLU A 345 -23.93 -13.13 -10.26
N ARG A 346 -24.77 -14.10 -9.85
CA ARG A 346 -24.40 -15.10 -8.82
C ARG A 346 -23.16 -15.90 -9.22
N ARG A 347 -23.07 -16.31 -10.49
CA ARG A 347 -21.91 -17.05 -11.00
C ARG A 347 -20.68 -16.16 -11.08
N THR A 348 -20.85 -14.93 -11.57
CA THR A 348 -19.76 -13.94 -11.65
C THR A 348 -19.17 -13.71 -10.27
N LEU A 349 -20.00 -13.48 -9.24
CA LEU A 349 -19.55 -13.31 -7.86
C LEU A 349 -18.79 -14.53 -7.33
N LEU A 350 -19.32 -15.74 -7.56
CA LEU A 350 -18.63 -16.97 -7.13
C LEU A 350 -17.24 -17.09 -7.76
N VAL A 351 -17.13 -16.86 -9.08
CA VAL A 351 -15.85 -16.94 -9.79
C VAL A 351 -14.91 -15.83 -9.32
N SER A 352 -15.39 -14.61 -9.05
CA SER A 352 -14.57 -13.53 -8.48
C SER A 352 -13.92 -13.96 -7.16
N ARG A 353 -14.69 -14.60 -6.27
CA ARG A 353 -14.16 -15.11 -5.00
C ARG A 353 -13.11 -16.20 -5.20
N MET A 354 -13.37 -17.14 -6.12
CA MET A 354 -12.39 -18.18 -6.46
C MET A 354 -11.11 -17.61 -7.07
N MET A 355 -11.20 -16.54 -7.87
CA MET A 355 -10.03 -15.84 -8.42
C MET A 355 -9.21 -15.17 -7.33
N VAL A 356 -9.85 -14.54 -6.34
CA VAL A 356 -9.15 -13.98 -5.16
C VAL A 356 -8.40 -15.09 -4.41
N LEU A 357 -9.04 -16.23 -4.17
CA LEU A 357 -8.39 -17.38 -3.51
C LEU A 357 -7.17 -17.86 -4.31
N ALA A 358 -7.33 -18.08 -5.62
CA ALA A 358 -6.27 -18.56 -6.49
C ALA A 358 -5.07 -17.60 -6.57
N LEU A 359 -5.34 -16.30 -6.79
CA LEU A 359 -4.30 -15.28 -6.81
C LEU A 359 -3.63 -15.09 -5.44
N GLY A 360 -4.39 -15.29 -4.36
CA GLY A 360 -3.90 -15.21 -2.99
C GLY A 360 -2.92 -16.32 -2.66
N VAL A 361 -3.27 -17.55 -3.03
CA VAL A 361 -2.36 -18.70 -2.92
C VAL A 361 -1.13 -18.48 -3.79
N PHE A 362 -1.29 -17.98 -5.02
CA PHE A 362 -0.16 -17.65 -5.89
C PHE A 362 0.78 -16.60 -5.26
N ALA A 363 0.24 -15.51 -4.71
CA ALA A 363 1.01 -14.50 -3.99
C ALA A 363 1.72 -15.07 -2.74
N LEU A 364 1.07 -16.00 -2.03
CA LEU A 364 1.69 -16.69 -0.90
C LEU A 364 2.87 -17.56 -1.33
N VAL A 365 2.73 -18.32 -2.43
CA VAL A 365 3.84 -19.11 -2.99
C VAL A 365 4.99 -18.20 -3.43
N GLN A 366 4.69 -17.07 -4.10
CA GLN A 366 5.68 -16.03 -4.43
C GLN A 366 6.44 -15.56 -3.18
N GLY A 367 5.72 -15.22 -2.11
CA GLY A 367 6.33 -14.80 -0.85
C GLY A 367 7.19 -15.90 -0.21
N ALA A 368 6.67 -17.12 -0.14
CA ALA A 368 7.32 -18.23 0.56
C ALA A 368 8.59 -18.74 -0.16
N TYR A 369 8.60 -18.81 -1.48
CA TYR A 369 9.65 -19.52 -2.23
C TYR A 369 10.46 -18.64 -3.18
N PHE A 370 9.89 -17.54 -3.69
CA PHE A 370 10.57 -16.72 -4.70
C PHE A 370 11.27 -15.52 -4.05
N GLU A 371 12.21 -15.79 -3.14
CA GLU A 371 13.03 -14.74 -2.53
C GLU A 371 13.76 -13.90 -3.57
N SER A 372 14.25 -14.51 -4.66
CA SER A 372 14.96 -13.78 -5.72
C SER A 372 14.07 -12.78 -6.45
N ILE A 373 12.83 -13.18 -6.79
CA ILE A 373 11.88 -12.31 -7.50
C ILE A 373 11.36 -11.23 -6.54
N LEU A 374 11.08 -11.59 -5.30
CA LEU A 374 10.70 -10.65 -4.27
C LEU A 374 11.83 -9.64 -4.01
N ARG A 375 13.08 -10.10 -3.90
CA ARG A 375 14.26 -9.24 -3.78
C ARG A 375 14.42 -8.36 -5.01
N ALA A 376 14.16 -8.86 -6.22
CA ALA A 376 14.22 -8.06 -7.44
C ALA A 376 13.11 -6.99 -7.50
N ALA A 377 11.89 -7.31 -7.05
CA ALA A 377 10.79 -6.36 -6.97
C ALA A 377 11.04 -5.29 -5.89
N LEU A 378 11.55 -5.70 -4.72
CA LEU A 378 12.02 -4.78 -3.69
C LEU A 378 13.21 -3.96 -4.20
N TYR A 379 14.13 -4.55 -4.95
CA TYR A 379 15.27 -3.86 -5.55
C TYR A 379 14.82 -2.80 -6.56
N ALA A 380 13.80 -3.07 -7.37
CA ALA A 380 13.22 -2.08 -8.27
C ALA A 380 12.62 -0.87 -7.51
N ILE A 381 12.25 -1.05 -6.23
CA ILE A 381 11.69 -0.01 -5.37
C ILE A 381 12.76 0.62 -4.45
N VAL A 382 13.81 -0.13 -4.10
CA VAL A 382 14.79 0.17 -3.04
C VAL A 382 16.20 0.45 -3.61
N VAL A 383 16.39 0.41 -4.94
CA VAL A 383 17.67 0.53 -5.68
C VAL A 383 18.87 0.63 -4.75
N ARG A 384 19.34 -0.54 -4.30
CA ARG A 384 20.50 -0.62 -3.43
C ARG A 384 21.68 -0.07 -4.22
N GLY A 385 22.48 0.78 -3.60
CA GLY A 385 23.77 1.18 -4.14
C GLY A 385 24.62 -0.08 -4.31
N PRO A 386 25.65 -0.07 -5.17
CA PRO A 386 26.39 -1.27 -5.52
C PRO A 386 27.22 -1.78 -4.34
N ASP A 387 26.58 -2.49 -3.41
CA ASP A 387 27.22 -3.51 -2.61
C ASP A 387 27.44 -4.69 -3.56
N ARG A 388 28.72 -4.96 -3.85
CA ARG A 388 29.18 -6.06 -4.70
C ARG A 388 28.34 -7.31 -4.45
N ALA A 389 27.85 -7.90 -5.54
CA ALA A 389 27.25 -9.22 -5.54
C ALA A 389 28.10 -10.19 -4.69
N PRO A 390 27.51 -11.08 -3.88
CA PRO A 390 28.28 -12.19 -3.36
C PRO A 390 28.81 -12.95 -4.58
N ALA A 391 30.13 -13.02 -4.69
CA ALA A 391 30.79 -13.86 -5.68
C ALA A 391 30.40 -15.31 -5.40
N ALA A 392 29.90 -15.97 -6.47
CA ALA A 392 29.75 -17.41 -6.70
C ALA A 392 29.19 -18.28 -5.57
#